data_AF-X0TP92-F1
#
_entry.id   AF-X0TP92-F1
#
_cell.length_a   1.000
_cell.length_b   1.000
_cell.length_c   1.000
_cell.angle_alpha   90.00
_cell.angle_beta   90.00
_cell.angle_gamma   90.00
#
_symmetry.space_group_name_H-M   'P 1'
#
loop_
_entity.id
_entity.type
_entity.pdbx_description
1 polymer ?
#
loop_
_entity_poly.entity_id
_entity_poly.type
_entity_poly.pdbx_seq_one_letter_code
_entity_poly.pdbx_strand_id
1 'polypeptide(L)'
;NLYNREPVPSVAQWMDGEIKIMWSIQKNNGIIEGWHGDGNFARTTIMYCFWKTKGLTIKPWREDVILGAVQDGDVLKISISTRRGWKGKIIFDSPRHQTIMKMPLDWPRINQFPEWFTAKSEKHYAVHDLIYNAKKIYTGRQLQEGLTIHLEPRIERYLLVE
;
A
#
# COMPACT_ATOMS: atom_id res chain seq x y z
N ASN A 1 -0.94 -13.79 -0.02
CA ASN A 1 -2.34 -14.27 0.09
C ASN A 1 -2.65 -14.78 1.48
N LEU A 2 -2.05 -15.88 1.91
CA LEU A 2 -2.34 -16.48 3.21
C LEU A 2 -2.11 -15.49 4.37
N TYR A 3 -0.96 -14.84 4.41
CA TYR A 3 -0.62 -13.88 5.47
C TYR A 3 -1.59 -12.68 5.60
N ASN A 4 -2.28 -12.29 4.52
CA ASN A 4 -3.29 -11.22 4.56
C ASN A 4 -4.59 -11.67 5.27
N ARG A 5 -4.83 -12.98 5.34
CA ARG A 5 -5.98 -13.60 6.02
C ARG A 5 -5.61 -14.10 7.41
N GLU A 6 -4.41 -14.69 7.53
CA GLU A 6 -3.86 -15.26 8.75
C GLU A 6 -2.51 -14.59 9.10
N PRO A 7 -2.54 -13.46 9.82
CA PRO A 7 -1.33 -12.68 10.11
C PRO A 7 -0.52 -13.32 11.24
N VAL A 8 0.36 -14.25 10.90
CA VAL A 8 1.28 -14.90 11.85
C VAL A 8 2.60 -14.12 11.94
N PRO A 9 3.05 -13.68 13.12
CA PRO A 9 4.25 -12.84 13.26
C PRO A 9 5.54 -13.45 12.67
N SER A 10 5.75 -14.76 12.83
CA SER A 10 6.94 -15.43 12.28
C SER A 10 6.95 -15.43 10.74
N VAL A 11 5.77 -15.49 10.10
CA VAL A 11 5.65 -15.39 8.63
C VAL A 11 6.01 -13.98 8.17
N ALA A 12 5.63 -12.94 8.93
CA ALA A 12 6.02 -11.56 8.63
C ALA A 12 7.55 -11.39 8.64
N GLN A 13 8.21 -11.90 9.68
CA GLN A 13 9.67 -11.87 9.83
C GLN A 13 10.36 -12.64 8.70
N TRP A 14 9.85 -13.82 8.36
CA TRP A 14 10.37 -14.63 7.26
C TRP A 14 10.27 -13.90 5.92
N MET A 15 9.10 -13.35 5.57
CA MET A 15 8.93 -12.59 4.31
C MET A 15 9.86 -11.38 4.23
N ASP A 16 10.08 -10.67 5.36
CA ASP A 16 11.00 -9.53 5.43
C ASP A 16 12.48 -9.94 5.27
N GLY A 17 12.83 -11.17 5.66
CA GLY A 17 14.13 -11.76 5.40
C GLY A 17 14.31 -12.15 3.93
N GLU A 18 13.39 -12.96 3.42
CA GLU A 18 13.48 -13.53 2.07
C GLU A 18 13.43 -12.47 0.97
N ILE A 19 12.64 -11.40 1.14
CA ILE A 19 12.58 -10.35 0.12
C ILE A 19 13.93 -9.66 -0.09
N LYS A 20 14.76 -9.56 0.96
CA LYS A 20 16.10 -8.97 0.86
C LYS A 20 17.04 -9.87 0.05
N ILE A 21 16.94 -11.18 0.27
CA ILE A 21 17.68 -12.18 -0.51
C ILE A 21 17.23 -12.08 -1.97
N MET A 22 15.92 -12.06 -2.21
CA MET A 22 15.38 -11.91 -3.56
C MET A 22 15.92 -10.65 -4.23
N TRP A 23 15.78 -9.47 -3.60
CA TRP A 23 16.29 -8.22 -4.16
C TRP A 23 17.80 -8.18 -4.39
N SER A 24 18.59 -8.93 -3.63
CA SER A 24 20.04 -9.02 -3.84
C SER A 24 20.45 -9.69 -5.17
N ILE A 25 19.53 -10.43 -5.81
CA ILE A 25 19.76 -11.12 -7.09
C ILE A 25 19.65 -10.14 -8.27
N GLN A 26 18.96 -9.00 -8.10
CA GLN A 26 18.77 -8.03 -9.18
C GLN A 26 20.11 -7.40 -9.59
N LYS A 27 20.43 -7.46 -10.89
CA LYS A 27 21.60 -6.82 -11.47
C LYS A 27 21.42 -5.31 -11.53
N ASN A 28 22.53 -4.56 -11.65
CA ASN A 28 22.52 -3.09 -11.72
C ASN A 28 21.66 -2.52 -12.87
N ASN A 29 21.42 -3.29 -13.93
CA ASN A 29 20.56 -2.91 -15.05
C ASN A 29 19.08 -3.29 -14.85
N GLY A 30 18.71 -3.78 -13.67
CA GLY A 30 17.34 -4.18 -13.32
C GLY A 30 16.96 -5.61 -13.71
N ILE A 31 17.77 -6.29 -14.54
CA ILE A 31 17.51 -7.67 -14.99
C ILE A 31 17.79 -8.65 -13.84
N ILE A 32 16.95 -9.67 -13.70
CA ILE A 32 17.19 -10.79 -12.79
C ILE A 32 17.92 -11.89 -13.56
N GLU A 33 17.17 -12.67 -14.36
CA GLU A 33 17.67 -13.76 -15.19
C GLU A 33 17.54 -13.45 -16.68
N GLY A 34 16.60 -12.58 -17.07
CA GLY A 34 16.30 -12.24 -18.46
C GLY A 34 15.29 -13.19 -19.11
N TRP A 35 14.42 -13.81 -18.31
CA TRP A 35 13.39 -14.75 -18.78
C TRP A 35 12.14 -14.69 -17.88
N HIS A 36 11.29 -15.73 -17.87
CA HIS A 36 10.01 -15.71 -17.13
C HIS A 36 10.15 -15.48 -15.61
N GLY A 37 11.31 -15.80 -15.02
CA GLY A 37 11.61 -15.56 -13.61
C GLY A 37 11.48 -14.09 -13.21
N ASP A 38 11.86 -13.17 -14.10
CA ASP A 38 11.77 -11.72 -13.88
C ASP A 38 10.31 -11.27 -13.63
N GLY A 39 9.34 -11.91 -14.28
CA GLY A 39 7.91 -11.63 -14.05
C GLY A 39 7.44 -12.06 -12.65
N ASN A 40 7.87 -13.24 -12.20
CA ASN A 40 7.58 -13.72 -10.84
C ASN A 40 8.24 -12.84 -9.78
N PHE A 41 9.46 -12.41 -10.04
CA PHE A 41 10.20 -11.47 -9.19
C PHE A 41 9.47 -10.14 -9.06
N ALA A 42 9.09 -9.52 -10.18
CA ALA A 42 8.38 -8.25 -10.19
C ALA A 42 7.04 -8.35 -9.46
N ARG A 43 6.26 -9.41 -9.73
CA ARG A 43 4.99 -9.67 -9.04
C ARG A 43 5.18 -9.82 -7.54
N THR A 44 6.17 -10.58 -7.10
CA THR A 44 6.47 -10.80 -5.68
C THR A 44 6.87 -9.50 -4.99
N THR A 45 7.70 -8.68 -5.65
CA THR A 45 8.08 -7.35 -5.18
C THR A 45 6.86 -6.45 -5.01
N ILE A 46 5.97 -6.39 -6.00
CA ILE A 46 4.73 -5.59 -5.93
C ILE A 46 3.83 -6.07 -4.78
N MET A 47 3.67 -7.38 -4.62
CA MET A 47 2.89 -7.95 -3.52
C MET A 47 3.44 -7.55 -2.15
N TYR A 48 4.77 -7.60 -1.99
CA TYR A 48 5.44 -7.18 -0.77
C TYR A 48 5.26 -5.69 -0.51
N CYS A 49 5.42 -4.84 -1.53
CA CYS A 49 5.19 -3.40 -1.42
C CYS A 49 3.74 -3.09 -1.02
N PHE A 50 2.75 -3.74 -1.63
CA PHE A 50 1.35 -3.58 -1.23
C PHE A 50 1.07 -4.06 0.19
N TRP A 51 1.78 -5.06 0.69
CA TRP A 51 1.70 -5.39 2.10
C TRP A 51 2.20 -4.24 2.97
N LYS A 52 3.38 -3.69 2.67
CA LYS A 52 3.99 -2.59 3.45
C LYS A 52 3.23 -1.27 3.37
N THR A 53 2.42 -1.07 2.33
CA THR A 53 1.55 0.11 2.18
C THR A 53 0.09 -0.19 2.49
N LYS A 54 -0.26 -1.41 2.92
CA LYS A 54 -1.65 -1.87 3.06
C LYS A 54 -2.51 -1.60 1.81
N GLY A 55 -1.93 -1.76 0.63
CA GLY A 55 -2.59 -1.61 -0.67
C GLY A 55 -2.65 -0.18 -1.18
N LEU A 56 -2.16 0.80 -0.40
CA LEU A 56 -2.11 2.19 -0.82
C LEU A 56 -1.04 2.42 -1.89
N THR A 57 -1.30 3.36 -2.80
CA THR A 57 -0.34 3.81 -3.82
C THR A 57 -0.26 5.34 -3.87
N ILE A 58 0.72 5.88 -4.59
CA ILE A 58 0.86 7.33 -4.79
C ILE A 58 0.72 7.71 -6.27
N LYS A 59 0.23 8.94 -6.52
CA LYS A 59 0.21 9.54 -7.86
C LYS A 59 0.55 11.03 -7.81
N PRO A 60 1.52 11.54 -8.60
CA PRO A 60 2.43 10.78 -9.46
C PRO A 60 3.41 9.94 -8.64
N TRP A 61 3.83 8.79 -9.18
CA TRP A 61 4.93 8.02 -8.60
C TRP A 61 6.22 8.83 -8.67
N ARG A 62 7.04 8.74 -7.62
CA ARG A 62 8.37 9.34 -7.60
C ARG A 62 9.26 8.53 -6.66
N GLU A 63 10.48 8.25 -7.10
CA GLU A 63 11.45 7.40 -6.39
C GLU A 63 11.78 7.84 -4.96
N ASP A 64 11.71 9.15 -4.69
CA ASP A 64 12.08 9.73 -3.40
C ASP A 64 10.88 9.96 -2.48
N VAL A 65 9.69 9.42 -2.80
CA VAL A 65 8.53 9.41 -1.92
C VAL A 65 8.43 8.05 -1.26
N ILE A 66 8.51 8.02 0.05
CA ILE A 66 8.44 6.81 0.86
C ILE A 66 7.06 6.77 1.48
N LEU A 67 6.29 5.72 1.18
CA LEU A 67 4.97 5.47 1.74
C LEU A 67 5.01 4.15 2.52
N GLY A 68 4.42 4.14 3.71
CA GLY A 68 4.16 2.93 4.49
C GLY A 68 2.85 3.02 5.23
N ALA A 69 2.25 1.88 5.56
CA ALA A 69 1.06 1.83 6.38
C ALA A 69 0.99 0.56 7.23
N VAL A 70 0.34 0.68 8.39
CA VAL A 70 0.02 -0.44 9.27
C VAL A 70 -1.43 -0.34 9.73
N GLN A 71 -2.06 -1.49 9.94
CA GLN A 71 -3.40 -1.57 10.51
C GLN A 71 -3.25 -1.88 11.99
N ASP A 72 -3.90 -1.09 12.84
CA ASP A 72 -3.94 -1.27 14.30
C ASP A 72 -5.38 -1.20 14.78
N GLY A 73 -5.99 -2.36 15.04
CA GLY A 73 -7.44 -2.46 15.24
C GLY A 73 -8.20 -1.89 14.04
N ASP A 74 -9.10 -0.96 14.30
CA ASP A 74 -9.90 -0.27 13.27
C ASP A 74 -9.18 0.93 12.64
N VAL A 75 -7.98 1.27 13.11
CA VAL A 75 -7.23 2.45 12.64
C VAL A 75 -6.15 2.05 11.64
N LEU A 76 -6.23 2.60 10.43
CA LEU A 76 -5.12 2.56 9.48
C LEU A 76 -4.17 3.73 9.74
N LYS A 77 -2.93 3.41 10.10
CA LYS A 77 -1.84 4.37 10.34
C LYS A 77 -0.98 4.46 9.10
N ILE A 78 -0.83 5.64 8.54
CA ILE A 78 -0.07 5.91 7.32
C ILE A 78 1.10 6.82 7.65
N SER A 79 2.29 6.49 7.14
CA SER A 79 3.44 7.39 7.10
C SER A 79 3.80 7.68 5.65
N ILE A 80 4.03 8.95 5.33
CA ILE A 80 4.54 9.36 4.04
C ILE A 80 5.59 10.46 4.22
N SER A 81 6.70 10.35 3.51
CA SER A 81 7.77 11.33 3.52
C SER A 81 8.43 11.44 2.16
N THR A 82 9.23 12.48 1.96
CA THR A 82 9.96 12.64 0.71
C THR A 82 11.25 13.42 0.87
N ARG A 83 12.25 13.18 0.00
CA ARG A 83 13.53 13.92 0.06
C ARG A 83 13.42 15.32 -0.54
N ARG A 84 12.51 15.53 -1.50
CA ARG A 84 12.25 16.82 -2.17
C ARG A 84 10.76 17.15 -2.05
N GLY A 85 10.37 18.43 -2.12
CA GLY A 85 8.96 18.80 -2.04
C GLY A 85 8.09 18.00 -3.01
N TRP A 86 6.92 17.54 -2.57
CA TRP A 86 6.03 16.70 -3.39
C TRP A 86 4.58 17.15 -3.25
N LYS A 87 3.88 17.22 -4.38
CA LYS A 87 2.43 17.40 -4.44
C LYS A 87 1.85 16.24 -5.23
N GLY A 88 0.97 15.49 -4.60
CA GLY A 88 0.33 14.35 -5.23
C GLY A 88 -0.82 13.82 -4.41
N LYS A 89 -1.15 12.55 -4.63
CA LYS A 89 -2.27 11.88 -3.99
C LYS A 89 -1.84 10.54 -3.41
N ILE A 90 -2.39 10.20 -2.24
CA ILE A 90 -2.44 8.82 -1.75
C ILE A 90 -3.73 8.20 -2.26
N ILE A 91 -3.64 7.11 -3.00
CA ILE A 91 -4.77 6.39 -3.59
C ILE A 91 -5.05 5.15 -2.75
N PHE A 92 -6.29 5.05 -2.27
CA PHE A 92 -6.76 3.90 -1.51
C PHE A 92 -7.31 2.83 -2.46
N ASP A 93 -7.10 1.56 -2.13
CA ASP A 93 -7.67 0.46 -2.90
C ASP A 93 -9.20 0.40 -2.74
N SER A 94 -9.87 -0.23 -3.68
CA SER A 94 -11.30 -0.55 -3.63
C SER A 94 -11.48 -2.04 -3.33
N PRO A 95 -12.67 -2.49 -2.86
CA PRO A 95 -12.95 -3.91 -2.76
C PRO A 95 -13.13 -4.50 -4.17
N ARG A 96 -12.01 -4.73 -4.88
CA ARG A 96 -11.93 -5.11 -6.30
C ARG A 96 -12.74 -6.36 -6.61
N HIS A 97 -12.82 -7.30 -5.68
CA HIS A 97 -13.66 -8.49 -5.79
C HIS A 97 -15.14 -8.12 -6.01
N GLN A 98 -15.66 -7.11 -5.31
CA GLN A 98 -17.03 -6.61 -5.48
C GLN A 98 -17.13 -5.63 -6.65
N THR A 99 -16.24 -4.64 -6.72
CA THR A 99 -16.39 -3.51 -7.65
C THR A 99 -16.09 -3.89 -9.09
N ILE A 100 -15.06 -4.72 -9.30
CA ILE A 100 -14.58 -5.14 -10.63
C ILE A 100 -15.12 -6.53 -10.96
N MET A 101 -14.89 -7.50 -10.09
CA MET A 101 -15.15 -8.92 -10.41
C MET A 101 -16.59 -9.36 -10.10
N LYS A 102 -17.38 -8.51 -9.44
CA LYS A 102 -18.79 -8.78 -9.07
C LYS A 102 -18.98 -10.05 -8.25
N MET A 103 -17.99 -10.39 -7.43
CA MET A 103 -18.02 -11.54 -6.52
C MET A 103 -18.55 -11.14 -5.14
N PRO A 104 -19.27 -12.04 -4.44
CA PRO A 104 -19.84 -11.74 -3.12
C PRO A 104 -18.79 -11.70 -1.99
N LEU A 105 -17.64 -12.38 -2.18
CA LEU A 105 -16.56 -12.49 -1.20
C LEU A 105 -15.19 -12.42 -1.90
N ASP A 106 -14.15 -11.97 -1.18
CA ASP A 106 -12.76 -12.01 -1.67
C ASP A 106 -12.17 -13.42 -1.54
N TRP A 107 -12.53 -14.29 -2.48
CA TRP A 107 -12.02 -15.66 -2.54
C TRP A 107 -10.51 -15.70 -2.85
N PRO A 108 -9.74 -16.57 -2.16
CA PRO A 108 -8.33 -16.75 -2.46
C PRO A 108 -8.15 -17.32 -3.86
N ARG A 109 -7.32 -16.66 -4.68
CA ARG A 109 -7.05 -17.04 -6.06
C ARG A 109 -5.58 -17.15 -6.35
N ILE A 110 -5.23 -18.06 -7.27
CA ILE A 110 -3.88 -18.14 -7.81
C ILE A 110 -3.53 -16.79 -8.46
N ASN A 111 -2.31 -16.34 -8.24
CA ASN A 111 -1.76 -15.10 -8.80
C ASN A 111 -2.40 -13.75 -8.40
N GLN A 112 -3.37 -13.71 -7.47
CA GLN A 112 -3.99 -12.44 -7.06
C GLN A 112 -3.02 -11.47 -6.34
N PHE A 113 -3.33 -10.17 -6.42
CA PHE A 113 -2.84 -9.14 -5.51
C PHE A 113 -3.85 -8.98 -4.36
N PRO A 114 -3.49 -9.29 -3.10
CA PRO A 114 -4.39 -9.19 -1.96
C PRO A 114 -5.02 -7.81 -1.83
N GLU A 115 -6.29 -7.79 -1.44
CA GLU A 115 -6.95 -6.59 -0.91
C GLU A 115 -6.52 -6.42 0.55
N TRP A 116 -5.81 -5.34 0.86
CA TRP A 116 -5.29 -5.07 2.21
C TRP A 116 -6.21 -4.15 2.98
N PHE A 117 -6.09 -2.83 2.78
CA PHE A 117 -7.10 -1.87 3.20
C PHE A 117 -7.87 -1.41 1.97
N THR A 118 -9.18 -1.65 1.96
CA THR A 118 -10.07 -1.22 0.89
C THR A 118 -11.05 -0.20 1.40
N ALA A 119 -11.03 1.00 0.84
CA ALA A 119 -12.04 2.00 1.14
C ALA A 119 -13.35 1.61 0.46
N LYS A 120 -14.39 1.26 1.22
CA LYS A 120 -15.76 1.04 0.70
C LYS A 120 -16.39 2.38 0.30
N SER A 121 -16.86 2.51 -0.95
CA SER A 121 -17.22 3.80 -1.56
C SER A 121 -18.25 4.63 -0.78
N GLU A 122 -19.25 3.97 -0.19
CA GLU A 122 -20.34 4.63 0.55
C GLU A 122 -20.05 4.79 2.06
N LYS A 123 -18.95 4.20 2.57
CA LYS A 123 -18.52 4.40 3.97
C LYS A 123 -17.83 5.76 4.09
N HIS A 124 -18.01 6.41 5.23
CA HIS A 124 -17.27 7.62 5.61
C HIS A 124 -16.09 7.23 6.49
N TYR A 125 -14.97 7.92 6.28
CA TYR A 125 -13.72 7.72 7.00
C TYR A 125 -13.27 9.05 7.57
N ALA A 126 -12.84 9.05 8.82
CA ALA A 126 -12.22 10.22 9.40
C ALA A 126 -10.70 10.12 9.22
N VAL A 127 -10.12 11.09 8.51
CA VAL A 127 -8.68 11.20 8.30
C VAL A 127 -8.15 12.28 9.23
N HIS A 128 -7.32 11.89 10.20
CA HIS A 128 -6.63 12.80 11.11
C HIS A 128 -5.17 12.93 10.70
N ASP A 129 -4.80 14.14 10.32
CA ASP A 129 -3.42 14.54 10.08
C ASP A 129 -2.77 14.99 11.38
N LEU A 130 -1.76 14.25 11.84
CA LEU A 130 -1.11 14.51 13.12
C LEU A 130 -0.15 15.70 13.08
N ILE A 131 0.37 16.07 11.90
CA ILE A 131 1.30 17.21 11.77
C ILE A 131 0.55 18.53 11.86
N TYR A 132 -0.61 18.62 11.19
CA TYR A 132 -1.44 19.83 11.22
C TYR A 132 -2.54 19.79 12.29
N ASN A 133 -2.63 18.69 13.04
CA ASN A 133 -3.70 18.39 13.97
C ASN A 133 -5.10 18.63 13.36
N ALA A 134 -5.28 18.21 12.11
CA ALA A 134 -6.49 18.47 11.34
C ALA A 134 -7.24 17.16 11.07
N LYS A 135 -8.52 17.10 11.43
CA LYS A 135 -9.40 15.95 11.15
C LYS A 135 -10.43 16.33 10.09
N LYS A 136 -10.57 15.51 9.06
CA LYS A 136 -11.55 15.70 7.97
C LYS A 136 -12.23 14.38 7.64
N ILE A 137 -13.49 14.46 7.26
CA ILE A 137 -14.27 13.29 6.85
C ILE A 137 -14.24 13.19 5.32
N TYR A 138 -13.99 11.99 4.83
CA TYR A 138 -13.98 11.64 3.41
C TYR A 138 -14.89 10.44 3.17
N THR A 139 -15.57 10.40 2.02
CA THR A 139 -16.19 9.16 1.55
C THR A 139 -15.12 8.21 1.05
N GLY A 140 -15.39 6.91 1.05
CA GLY A 140 -14.48 5.94 0.46
C GLY A 140 -14.24 6.20 -1.02
N ARG A 141 -15.23 6.74 -1.74
CA ARG A 141 -15.07 7.17 -3.14
C ARG A 141 -14.01 8.28 -3.27
N GLN A 142 -14.04 9.30 -2.41
CA GLN A 142 -13.02 10.35 -2.40
C GLN A 142 -11.62 9.79 -2.10
N LEU A 143 -11.53 8.81 -1.19
CA LEU A 143 -10.25 8.15 -0.89
C LEU A 143 -9.73 7.30 -2.07
N GLN A 144 -10.62 6.62 -2.81
CA GLN A 144 -10.29 5.89 -4.03
C GLN A 144 -9.85 6.83 -5.17
N GLU A 145 -10.45 8.02 -5.29
CA GLU A 145 -10.03 9.07 -6.23
C GLU A 145 -8.71 9.75 -5.83
N GLY A 146 -8.37 9.65 -4.55
CA GLY A 146 -7.09 9.98 -3.97
C GLY A 146 -7.12 11.20 -3.05
N LEU A 147 -6.53 11.02 -1.86
CA LEU A 147 -6.32 12.07 -0.88
C LEU A 147 -5.14 12.95 -1.31
N THR A 148 -5.40 14.23 -1.62
CA THR A 148 -4.34 15.19 -1.99
C THR A 148 -3.44 15.49 -0.79
N ILE A 149 -2.13 15.34 -1.01
CA ILE A 149 -1.08 15.53 -0.02
C ILE A 149 -0.03 16.48 -0.60
N HIS A 150 0.40 17.39 0.26
CA HIS A 150 1.54 18.27 0.05
C HIS A 150 2.59 17.91 1.10
N LEU A 151 3.80 17.61 0.65
CA LEU A 151 4.92 17.25 1.52
C LEU A 151 6.05 18.25 1.34
N GLU A 152 6.53 18.72 2.48
CA GLU A 152 7.79 19.43 2.58
C GLU A 152 8.97 18.44 2.57
N PRO A 153 10.15 18.84 2.07
CA PRO A 153 11.33 18.00 2.09
C PRO A 153 11.67 17.51 3.50
N ARG A 154 11.86 16.20 3.66
CA ARG A 154 12.33 15.51 4.88
C ARG A 154 11.44 15.68 6.11
N ILE A 155 10.20 16.15 5.95
CA ILE A 155 9.19 16.15 7.01
C ILE A 155 8.29 14.93 6.81
N GLU A 156 8.27 14.04 7.79
CA GLU A 156 7.34 12.90 7.78
C GLU A 156 5.92 13.37 8.13
N ARG A 157 4.94 12.86 7.39
CA ARG A 157 3.52 13.14 7.61
C ARG A 157 2.85 11.85 8.06
N TYR A 158 2.16 11.92 9.19
CA TYR A 158 1.42 10.79 9.75
C TYR A 158 -0.08 11.04 9.66
N LEU A 159 -0.80 10.07 9.11
CA LEU A 159 -2.25 10.11 8.99
C LEU A 159 -2.86 8.91 9.73
N LEU A 160 -3.95 9.16 10.46
CA LEU A 160 -4.81 8.12 11.02
C LEU A 160 -6.11 8.10 10.22
N VAL A 161 -6.57 6.91 9.83
CA VAL A 161 -7.83 6.71 9.10
C VAL A 161 -8.71 5.74 9.88
N GLU A 162 -9.92 6.18 10.23
CA GLU A 162 -10.92 5.48 11.05
C GLU A 162 -12.24 5.31 10.27
#